data_AF-C2KIF7-F1
#
_entry.id   AF-C2KIF7-F1
#
_cell.length_a   1.000
_cell.length_b   1.000
_cell.length_c   1.000
_cell.angle_alpha   90.00
_cell.angle_beta   90.00
_cell.angle_gamma   90.00
#
_symmetry.space_group_name_H-M   'P 1'
#
loop_
_entity.id
_entity.type
_entity.pdbx_description
1 polymer ?
#
loop_
_entity_poly.entity_id
_entity_poly.type
_entity_poly.pdbx_seq_one_letter_code
_entity_poly.pdbx_strand_id
1 'polypeptide(L)' 'MIPVLTLIGPMAAGLLTGSTLIENIFSIPGIGQQFVSSIPTKDFPVIMGTTIIYAVMLMVMILITDILTAIVDPRVRLQ' A
#
# COMPACT_ATOMS: atom_id res chain seq x y z
N MET A 1 21.08 11.33 -11.23
CA MET A 1 20.22 10.12 -11.20
C MET A 1 19.60 10.05 -9.80
N ILE A 2 18.53 10.82 -9.58
CA ILE A 2 17.83 10.95 -8.29
C ILE A 2 16.42 10.29 -8.27
N PRO A 3 15.71 9.96 -9.39
CA PRO A 3 14.26 9.72 -9.33
C PRO A 3 13.84 8.28 -9.01
N VAL A 4 14.74 7.29 -8.99
CA VAL A 4 14.34 5.88 -8.80
C VAL A 4 13.77 5.66 -7.39
N LEU A 5 14.39 6.29 -6.39
CA LEU A 5 14.00 6.11 -4.99
C LEU A 5 12.64 6.76 -4.67
N THR A 6 12.34 7.91 -5.29
CA THR A 6 11.03 8.56 -5.19
C THR A 6 9.92 7.75 -5.85
N LEU A 7 10.23 6.93 -6.86
CA LEU A 7 9.24 6.07 -7.52
C LEU A 7 8.84 4.83 -6.70
N ILE A 8 9.65 4.42 -5.72
CA ILE A 8 9.39 3.20 -4.93
C ILE A 8 8.10 3.31 -4.13
N GLY A 9 7.81 4.49 -3.54
CA GLY A 9 6.59 4.71 -2.77
C GLY A 9 5.29 4.54 -3.60
N PRO A 10 5.13 5.29 -4.71
CA PRO A 10 3.99 5.11 -5.62
C PRO A 10 3.89 3.70 -6.20
N MET A 11 5.01 3.04 -6.51
CA MET A 11 5.00 1.66 -7.02
C MET A 11 4.53 0.67 -5.96
N ALA A 12 4.96 0.82 -4.70
CA ALA A 12 4.49 0.00 -3.59
C ALA A 12 2.98 0.16 -3.36
N ALA A 13 2.46 1.38 -3.42
CA ALA A 13 1.02 1.65 -3.35
C ALA A 13 0.25 1.01 -4.53
N GLY A 14 0.84 1.04 -5.73
CA GLY A 14 0.31 0.35 -6.91
C GLY A 14 0.27 -1.17 -6.75
N LEU A 15 1.31 -1.77 -6.16
CA LEU A 15 1.35 -3.21 -5.88
C LEU A 15 0.32 -3.62 -4.82
N LEU A 16 0.15 -2.84 -3.75
CA LEU A 16 -0.88 -3.09 -2.73
C LEU A 16 -2.28 -3.11 -3.34
N THR A 17 -2.59 -2.09 -4.15
CA THR A 17 -3.89 -1.97 -4.83
C THR A 17 -4.08 -3.08 -5.88
N GLY A 18 -3.04 -3.36 -6.68
CA GLY A 18 -3.05 -4.40 -7.72
C GLY A 18 -3.10 -5.82 -7.16
N SER A 19 -2.69 -6.04 -5.91
CA SER A 19 -2.75 -7.37 -5.27
C SER A 19 -4.19 -7.90 -5.18
N THR A 20 -5.19 -7.02 -5.06
CA THR A 20 -6.60 -7.42 -5.04
C THR A 20 -7.04 -8.11 -6.33
N LEU A 21 -6.50 -7.70 -7.49
CA LEU A 21 -6.76 -8.35 -8.77
C LEU A 21 -6.10 -9.73 -8.85
N ILE A 22 -4.89 -9.86 -8.32
CA ILE A 22 -4.15 -11.13 -8.26
C ILE A 22 -4.88 -12.12 -7.32
N GLU A 23 -5.32 -11.67 -6.16
CA GLU A 23 -6.11 -12.47 -5.21
C GLU A 23 -7.38 -13.02 -5.88
N ASN A 24 -8.08 -12.21 -6.67
CA ASN A 24 -9.27 -12.64 -7.42
C ASN A 24 -8.95 -13.61 -8.56
N ILE A 25 -7.92 -13.36 -9.36
CA ILE A 25 -7.54 -14.23 -10.49
C ILE A 25 -7.10 -15.61 -10.00
N PHE A 26 -6.33 -15.66 -8.92
CA PHE A 26 -5.81 -16.91 -8.36
C PHE A 26 -6.70 -17.53 -7.28
N SER A 27 -7.86 -16.95 -6.98
CA SER A 27 -8.77 -17.39 -5.91
C SER A 27 -8.07 -17.58 -4.55
N ILE A 28 -7.11 -16.70 -4.25
CA ILE A 28 -6.38 -16.72 -2.98
C ILE A 28 -7.18 -15.88 -1.98
N PRO A 29 -7.59 -16.44 -0.82
CA PRO A 29 -8.35 -15.70 0.18
C PRO A 29 -7.46 -14.64 0.84
N GLY A 30 -7.60 -13.40 0.39
CA GLY A 30 -6.85 -12.25 0.88
C GLY A 30 -7.74 -11.15 1.46
N ILE A 31 -7.11 -10.20 2.15
CA ILE A 31 -7.78 -9.07 2.81
C ILE A 31 -8.41 -8.13 1.75
N GLY A 32 -7.82 -8.07 0.56
CA GLY A 32 -8.29 -7.23 -0.54
C GLY A 32 -9.55 -7.77 -1.18
N GLN A 33 -9.59 -9.08 -1.42
CA GLN A 33 -10.81 -9.77 -1.82
C GLN A 33 -11.93 -9.56 -0.78
N GLN A 34 -11.60 -9.63 0.51
CA GLN A 34 -12.55 -9.41 1.59
C GLN A 34 -13.15 -7.99 1.54
N PHE A 35 -12.32 -6.96 1.37
CA PHE A 35 -12.77 -5.57 1.18
C PHE A 35 -13.73 -5.44 -0.03
N VAL A 36 -13.39 -6.01 -1.19
CA VAL A 36 -14.23 -5.93 -2.40
C VAL A 36 -15.56 -6.67 -2.20
N SER A 37 -15.53 -7.83 -1.54
CA SER A 37 -16.73 -8.63 -1.27
C SER A 37 -17.68 -8.00 -0.26
N SER A 38 -17.18 -7.15 0.64
CA SER A 38 -17.98 -6.45 1.65
C SER A 38 -18.80 -5.27 1.10
N ILE A 39 -18.43 -4.75 -0.08
CA ILE A 39 -19.15 -3.66 -0.76
C ILE A 39 -20.60 -4.07 -1.13
N PRO A 40 -20.83 -5.17 -1.86
CA PRO A 40 -22.18 -5.59 -2.22
C PRO A 40 -23.01 -6.07 -1.01
N THR A 41 -22.38 -6.63 0.02
CA THR A 41 -23.07 -7.07 1.25
C THR A 41 -23.32 -5.93 2.24
N LYS A 42 -22.84 -4.71 1.95
CA LYS A 42 -22.96 -3.51 2.81
C LYS A 42 -22.43 -3.73 4.23
N ASP A 43 -21.39 -4.53 4.36
CA ASP A 43 -20.74 -4.78 5.65
C ASP A 43 -19.77 -3.63 5.96
N PHE A 44 -20.33 -2.51 6.43
CA PHE A 44 -19.56 -1.30 6.75
C PHE A 44 -18.46 -1.51 7.79
N PRO A 45 -18.65 -2.31 8.88
CA PRO A 45 -17.56 -2.65 9.79
C PRO A 45 -16.36 -3.28 9.10
N VAL A 46 -16.57 -4.23 8.19
CA VAL A 46 -15.47 -4.88 7.46
C VAL A 46 -14.81 -3.92 6.48
N ILE A 47 -15.57 -3.10 5.75
CA ILE A 47 -15.04 -2.07 4.85
C ILE A 47 -14.14 -1.09 5.61
N MET A 48 -14.61 -0.57 6.74
CA MET A 48 -13.83 0.39 7.54
C MET A 48 -12.61 -0.27 8.18
N GLY A 49 -12.74 -1.48 8.73
CA GLY A 49 -11.64 -2.21 9.34
C GLY A 49 -10.52 -2.53 8.34
N THR A 50 -10.88 -3.03 7.16
CA THR A 50 -9.92 -3.32 6.08
C THR A 50 -9.29 -2.05 5.52
N THR A 51 -10.05 -0.96 5.39
CA THR A 51 -9.51 0.35 4.98
C THR A 51 -8.44 0.86 5.95
N ILE A 52 -8.67 0.75 7.27
CA ILE A 52 -7.68 1.15 8.28
C ILE A 52 -6.42 0.29 8.16
N ILE A 53 -6.55 -1.03 8.00
CA ILE A 53 -5.41 -1.93 7.82
C ILE A 53 -4.59 -1.54 6.58
N TYR A 54 -5.25 -1.28 5.45
CA TYR A 54 -4.59 -0.82 4.23
C TYR A 54 -3.90 0.54 4.41
N ALA A 55 -4.55 1.48 5.10
CA ALA A 55 -3.96 2.79 5.37
C ALA A 55 -2.71 2.68 6.24
N VAL A 56 -2.73 1.85 7.29
CA VAL A 56 -1.55 1.59 8.14
C VAL A 56 -0.43 0.92 7.34
N MET A 57 -0.75 -0.09 6.54
CA MET A 57 0.24 -0.78 5.70
C MET A 57 0.90 0.18 4.70
N LEU A 58 0.11 1.04 4.07
CA LEU A 58 0.61 2.07 3.16
C LEU A 58 1.47 3.10 3.89
N MET A 59 1.06 3.54 5.08
CA MET A 59 1.85 4.45 5.91
C MET A 59 3.21 3.84 6.29
N VAL A 60 3.24 2.55 6.63
CA VAL A 60 4.51 1.82 6.89
C VAL A 60 5.38 1.78 5.65
N MET A 61 4.81 1.52 4.45
CA MET A 61 5.58 1.52 3.20
C MET A 61 6.14 2.89 2.85
N ILE A 62 5.36 3.96 3.06
CA ILE A 62 5.84 5.34 2.89
C ILE A 62 6.98 5.62 3.88
N LEU A 63 6.81 5.27 5.16
CA LEU A 63 7.84 5.46 6.17
C LEU A 63 9.13 4.72 5.82
N ILE A 64 9.04 3.49 5.32
CA ILE A 64 10.20 2.73 4.83
C ILE A 64 10.86 3.47 3.67
N THR A 65 10.08 4.00 2.72
CA THR A 65 10.60 4.76 1.58
C THR A 65 11.30 6.05 2.04
N ASP A 66 10.74 6.75 3.02
CA ASP A 66 11.33 7.95 3.61
C ASP A 66 12.64 7.62 4.35
N ILE A 67 12.70 6.52 5.09
CA ILE A 67 13.93 6.06 5.75
C ILE A 67 14.99 5.67 4.72
N LEU A 68 14.61 4.91 3.68
CA LEU A 68 15.53 4.51 2.61
C LEU A 68 16.09 5.73 1.86
N THR A 69 15.24 6.72 1.58
CA THR A 69 15.67 7.96 0.94
C THR A 69 16.58 8.81 1.84
N ALA A 70 16.32 8.86 3.14
CA ALA A 70 17.20 9.52 4.11
C ALA A 70 18.59 8.85 4.25
N ILE A 71 18.67 7.53 4.13
CA ILE A 71 19.93 6.78 4.21
C ILE A 71 20.75 6.90 2.92
N VAL A 72 20.09 6.76 1.77
CA VAL A 72 20.76 6.73 0.46
C VAL A 72 21.22 8.12 0.04
N ASP A 73 20.48 9.18 0.36
CA ASP A 73 20.85 10.55 -0.02
C ASP A 73 20.87 11.51 1.18
N PRO A 74 22.03 11.70 1.85
CA PRO A 74 22.15 12.61 2.99
C PRO A 74 21.94 14.09 2.63
N ARG A 75 21.76 14.42 1.34
CA ARG A 75 21.44 15.78 0.86
C ARG A 75 19.99 16.19 1.11
N VAL A 76 19.07 15.25 1.35
CA VAL A 76 17.68 15.55 1.73
C VAL A 76 17.60 16.32 3.06
N ARG A 77 18.62 16.23 3.93
CA ARG A 77 18.69 17.00 5.19
C ARG A 77 19.05 18.49 5.02
N LEU A 78 19.36 18.98 3.82
CA LEU A 78 19.93 20.31 3.58
C LEU A 78 19.00 21.31 2.87
N GLN A 79 17.69 21.05 2.79
CA GLN A 79 16.68 22.07 2.44
C GLN A 79 15.54 22.08 3.44
#